data_AF-A0A252CZK6-F1
#
_entry.id   AF-A0A252CZK6-F1
#
_cell.length_a   1.000
_cell.length_b   1.000
_cell.length_c   1.000
_cell.angle_alpha   90.00
_cell.angle_beta   90.00
_cell.angle_gamma   90.00
#
_symmetry.space_group_name_H-M   'P 1'
#
loop_
_entity.id
_entity.type
_entity.pdbx_description
1 polymer ?
#
loop_
_entity_poly.entity_id
_entity_poly.type
_entity_poly.pdbx_seq_one_letter_code
_entity_poly.pdbx_strand_id
1 'polypeptide(L)' 'MRELKSLLLQAGFAYKPAKGSHSKWIHPQLPQAIIIAGKDGSDAKPYLEKQVNEALEQLKTIEVEPEETEE' A
#
# COMPACT_ATOMS: atom_id res chain seq x y z
N MET A 1 -13.27 -1.74 -0.49
CA MET A 1 -12.43 -0.63 -1.04
C MET A 1 -12.07 0.44 -0.01
N ARG A 2 -13.00 0.93 0.84
CA ARG A 2 -12.71 1.94 1.86
C ARG A 2 -11.78 1.46 2.98
N GLU A 3 -11.88 0.18 3.37
CA GLU A 3 -10.98 -0.43 4.36
C GLU A 3 -9.51 -0.44 3.93
N LEU A 4 -9.18 -0.92 2.73
CA LEU A 4 -7.80 -0.98 2.25
C LEU A 4 -7.11 0.39 2.25
N LYS A 5 -7.84 1.44 1.82
CA LYS A 5 -7.32 2.81 1.86
C LYS A 5 -7.02 3.27 3.29
N SER A 6 -7.89 2.89 4.24
CA SER A 6 -7.71 3.23 5.65
C SER A 6 -6.51 2.50 6.25
N LEU A 7 -6.34 1.20 5.94
CA LEU A 7 -5.17 0.42 6.37
C LEU A 7 -3.86 1.02 5.84
N LEU A 8 -3.82 1.37 4.56
CA LEU A 8 -2.64 2.01 3.95
C LEU A 8 -2.33 3.37 4.60
N LEU A 9 -3.35 4.19 4.88
CA LEU A 9 -3.17 5.46 5.59
C LEU A 9 -2.62 5.25 7.01
N GLN A 10 -3.15 4.27 7.75
CA GLN A 10 -2.67 3.96 9.10
C GLN A 10 -1.22 3.47 9.09
N ALA A 11 -0.82 2.77 8.04
CA ALA A 11 0.55 2.31 7.82
C ALA A 11 1.48 3.37 7.21
N GLY A 12 1.05 4.64 7.11
CA GLY A 12 1.91 5.73 6.65
C GLY A 12 2.08 5.86 5.12
N PHE A 13 1.30 5.12 4.32
CA PHE A 13 1.37 5.24 2.86
C PHE A 13 0.85 6.60 2.38
N ALA A 14 1.59 7.21 1.46
CA ALA A 14 1.19 8.41 0.76
C ALA A 14 0.39 8.04 -0.49
N TYR A 15 -0.80 8.60 -0.64
CA TYR A 15 -1.56 8.49 -1.88
C TYR A 15 -1.35 9.70 -2.79
N LYS A 16 -1.29 9.45 -4.09
CA LYS A 16 -1.22 10.45 -5.15
C LYS A 16 -2.39 10.26 -6.11
N PRO A 17 -3.14 11.34 -6.43
CA PRO A 17 -4.18 11.26 -7.45
C PRO A 17 -3.53 10.93 -8.79
N ALA A 18 -4.04 9.90 -9.47
CA ALA A 18 -3.64 9.54 -10.82
C ALA A 18 -4.77 9.91 -11.80
N LYS A 19 -4.49 9.85 -13.10
CA LYS A 19 -5.47 10.21 -14.13
C LYS A 19 -6.74 9.35 -14.01
N GLY A 20 -7.90 10.01 -13.97
CA GLY A 20 -9.21 9.38 -13.84
C GLY A 20 -9.57 9.07 -12.39
N SER A 21 -10.25 7.95 -12.16
CA SER A 21 -10.62 7.52 -10.80
C SER A 21 -9.49 6.78 -10.07
N HIS A 22 -8.30 6.63 -10.65
CA HIS A 22 -7.21 5.89 -10.01
C HIS A 22 -6.48 6.71 -8.94
N SER A 23 -6.01 6.04 -7.89
CA SER A 23 -5.13 6.59 -6.86
C SER A 23 -3.91 5.71 -6.73
N LYS A 24 -2.72 6.31 -6.77
CA LYS A 24 -1.44 5.62 -6.61
C LYS A 24 -0.97 5.77 -5.16
N TRP A 25 -0.76 4.67 -4.48
CA TRP A 25 -0.27 4.60 -3.11
C TRP A 25 1.20 4.21 -3.14
N ILE A 26 2.03 4.95 -2.44
CA ILE A 26 3.48 4.74 -2.34
C ILE A 26 3.92 4.92 -0.89
N HIS A 27 4.93 4.18 -0.47
CA HIS A 27 5.54 4.33 0.83
C HIS A 27 7.02 4.74 0.67
N PRO A 28 7.58 5.67 1.47
CA PRO A 28 8.99 6.00 1.38
C PRO A 28 9.92 4.82 1.72
N GLN A 29 9.50 3.93 2.61
CA GLN A 29 10.27 2.74 3.00
C GLN A 29 10.09 1.53 2.06
N LEU A 30 9.12 1.58 1.11
CA LEU A 30 8.90 0.47 0.18
C LEU A 30 9.04 0.96 -1.27
N PRO A 31 9.80 0.25 -2.13
CA PRO A 31 9.87 0.58 -3.55
C PRO A 31 8.56 0.26 -4.29
N GLN A 32 7.65 -0.50 -3.68
CA GLN A 32 6.41 -0.95 -4.28
C GLN A 32 5.32 0.13 -4.24
N ALA A 33 4.63 0.29 -5.38
CA ALA A 33 3.50 1.21 -5.51
C ALA A 33 2.19 0.45 -5.77
N ILE A 34 1.14 0.76 -5.02
CA ILE A 34 -0.17 0.12 -5.14
C ILE A 34 -1.13 1.05 -5.89
N ILE A 35 -1.70 0.58 -7.00
CA ILE A 35 -2.66 1.36 -7.80
C ILE A 35 -4.08 0.90 -7.44
N ILE A 36 -4.86 1.76 -6.80
CA ILE A 36 -6.27 1.50 -6.47
C ILE A 36 -7.17 2.26 -7.43
N ALA A 37 -8.07 1.55 -8.12
CA ALA A 37 -9.12 2.18 -8.93
C ALA A 37 -10.25 2.69 -8.04
N GLY A 38 -10.42 4.00 -7.94
CA GLY A 38 -11.45 4.68 -7.15
C GLY A 38 -12.84 4.66 -7.78
N LYS A 39 -13.18 3.66 -8.59
CA LYS A 39 -14.59 3.39 -8.86
C LYS A 39 -15.10 2.56 -7.68
N ASP A 40 -15.63 3.26 -6.67
CA ASP A 40 -16.17 2.73 -5.40
C ASP A 40 -17.20 1.59 -5.56
N GLY A 41 -17.63 1.25 -6.78
CA GLY A 41 -18.69 0.27 -7.07
C GLY A 41 -18.23 -1.06 -7.69
N SER A 42 -16.94 -1.40 -7.64
CA SER A 42 -16.50 -2.75 -8.03
C SER A 42 -15.58 -3.28 -6.94
N ASP A 43 -15.91 -4.44 -6.40
CA ASP A 43 -15.12 -5.19 -5.43
C ASP A 43 -13.62 -4.98 -5.64
N ALA A 44 -12.92 -4.69 -4.55
CA ALA A 44 -11.47 -4.66 -4.61
C ALA A 44 -11.04 -6.02 -5.16
N LYS A 45 -10.35 -6.03 -6.30
CA LYS A 45 -9.88 -7.30 -6.86
C LYS A 45 -9.09 -8.02 -5.77
N PRO A 46 -9.24 -9.34 -5.59
CA PRO A 46 -8.52 -10.08 -4.54
C PRO A 46 -6.99 -9.90 -4.63
N TYR A 47 -6.48 -9.63 -5.84
CA TYR A 47 -5.09 -9.25 -6.05
C TYR A 47 -4.66 -7.92 -5.41
N LEU A 48 -5.57 -6.94 -5.26
CA LEU A 48 -5.29 -5.70 -4.55
C LEU A 48 -5.17 -5.93 -3.05
N GLU A 49 -6.07 -6.73 -2.46
CA GLU A 49 -5.99 -7.10 -1.04
C GLU A 49 -4.68 -7.83 -0.74
N LYS A 50 -4.28 -8.75 -1.62
CA LYS A 50 -3.00 -9.45 -1.49
C LYS A 50 -1.82 -8.47 -1.54
N GLN A 51 -1.77 -7.57 -2.52
CA GLN A 51 -0.71 -6.55 -2.61
C GLN A 51 -0.65 -5.63 -1.40
N VAL A 52 -1.81 -5.23 -0.86
CA VAL A 52 -1.86 -4.38 0.34
C VAL A 52 -1.32 -5.15 1.54
N ASN A 53 -1.74 -6.39 1.75
CA ASN A 53 -1.21 -7.22 2.83
C ASN A 53 0.30 -7.45 2.70
N GLU A 54 0.79 -7.84 1.52
CA GLU A 54 2.23 -8.04 1.28
C GLU A 54 3.05 -6.76 1.56
N ALA A 55 2.52 -5.60 1.18
CA ALA A 55 3.18 -4.33 1.46
C ALA A 55 3.16 -3.98 2.96
N LEU A 56 2.06 -4.26 3.67
CA LEU A 56 1.95 -4.05 5.12
C LEU A 56 2.87 -5.00 5.90
N GLU A 57 2.99 -6.26 5.45
CA GLU A 57 3.90 -7.24 6.05
C GLU A 57 5.36 -6.82 5.85
N GLN A 58 5.75 -6.43 4.63
CA GLN A 58 7.10 -5.91 4.38
C GLN A 58 7.40 -4.67 5.20
N LEU A 59 6.44 -3.74 5.32
CA LEU A 59 6.59 -2.54 6.13
C LEU A 59 6.84 -2.90 7.60
N LYS A 60 6.08 -3.84 8.15
CA LYS A 60 6.29 -4.33 9.51
C LYS A 60 7.67 -4.97 9.69
N THR A 61 8.16 -5.75 8.72
CA THR A 61 9.52 -6.30 8.78
C THR A 61 10.56 -5.18 8.83
N ILE A 62 10.43 -4.16 7.98
CA ILE A 62 11.37 -3.02 7.92
C ILE A 62 11.30 -2.15 9.18
N GLU A 63 10.12 -1.98 9.79
CA GLU A 63 9.98 -1.22 11.05
C GLU A 63 10.53 -1.99 12.26
N VAL A 64 10.58 -3.32 12.20
CA VAL A 64 11.07 -4.18 13.30
C VAL A 64 12.59 -4.36 13.25
N GLU A 65 13.24 -4.01 12.15
CA GLU A 65 14.70 -4.15 11.97
C GLU A 65 15.37 -2.81 11.62
N PRO A 66 15.90 -2.04 12.59
CA PRO A 66 17.00 -1.13 12.30
C PRO A 66 18.36 -1.83 12.31
N GLU A 67 18.45 -3.16 12.39
CA GLU A 67 19.72 -3.87 12.54
C GLU A 67 19.77 -5.08 11.60
N GLU A 68 20.93 -5.26 10.97
CA GLU A 68 21.34 -6.38 10.10
C GLU A 68 20.94 -6.21 8.62
N THR A 69 21.73 -5.46 7.86
CA THR A 69 22.83 -6.11 7.13
C THR A 69 24.10 -5.26 7.09
N GLU A 70 25.09 -5.71 7.88
CA GLU A 70 26.51 -5.80 7.51
C GLU A 70 26.62 -6.49 6.13
N GLU A 71 27.52 -6.16 5.19
CA GLU A 71 29.00 -6.14 5.23
C GLU A 71 29.55 -5.34 4.03
#